data_AF-A0A5A8A4Y2-F1
#
_entry.id   AF-A0A5A8A4Y2-F1
#
_cell.length_a   1.000
_cell.length_b   1.000
_cell.length_c   1.000
_cell.angle_alpha   90.00
_cell.angle_beta   90.00
_cell.angle_gamma   90.00
#
_symmetry.space_group_name_H-M   'P 1'
#
loop_
_entity.id
_entity.type
_entity.pdbx_description
1 polymer ?
#
loop_
_entity_poly.entity_id
_entity_poly.type
_entity_poly.pdbx_seq_one_letter_code
_entity_poly.pdbx_strand_id
1 'polypeptide(L)'
;MSAMSATLTRCLASLLAGLALTSAASAVPACIEAQRKVDEANALRFQARQEARLGNHDRVCDTLDEVGDRYDDARDAFERCGEGVVAIDLRSELRGLRIAKKINRCD
;
A
#
# COMPACT_ATOMS: atom_id res chain seq x y z
N MET A 1 -6.90 24.92 -48.31
CA MET A 1 -7.63 24.77 -47.03
C MET A 1 -7.19 23.54 -46.20
N SER A 2 -6.30 22.66 -46.68
CA SER A 2 -5.89 21.45 -45.94
C SER A 2 -4.81 21.67 -44.86
N ALA A 3 -3.98 22.71 -44.97
CA ALA A 3 -2.88 22.94 -44.02
C ALA A 3 -3.36 23.34 -42.62
N MET A 4 -4.47 24.09 -42.52
CA MET A 4 -5.03 24.58 -41.26
C MET A 4 -5.68 23.47 -40.41
N SER A 5 -6.19 22.43 -41.08
CA SER A 5 -6.80 21.26 -40.42
C SER A 5 -5.74 20.35 -39.78
N ALA A 6 -4.54 20.28 -40.36
CA ALA A 6 -3.43 19.46 -39.86
C ALA A 6 -2.74 20.07 -38.63
N THR A 7 -2.69 21.40 -38.52
CA THR A 7 -2.20 22.09 -37.32
C THR A 7 -3.16 21.96 -36.15
N LEU A 8 -4.48 22.06 -36.40
CA LEU A 8 -5.51 21.88 -35.37
C LEU A 8 -5.50 20.47 -34.76
N THR A 9 -5.33 19.43 -35.58
CA THR A 9 -5.24 18.03 -35.10
C THR A 9 -3.97 17.77 -34.30
N ARG A 10 -2.83 18.36 -34.69
CA ARG A 10 -1.57 18.25 -33.94
C ARG A 10 -1.63 18.95 -32.58
N CYS A 11 -2.27 20.12 -32.50
CA CYS A 11 -2.50 20.81 -31.23
C CYS A 11 -3.45 20.04 -30.30
N LEU A 12 -4.53 19.46 -30.85
CA LEU A 12 -5.44 18.63 -30.05
C LEU A 12 -4.73 17.37 -29.52
N ALA A 13 -3.92 16.73 -30.36
CA ALA A 13 -3.14 15.55 -29.96
C ALA A 13 -2.10 15.88 -28.87
N SER A 14 -1.44 17.04 -28.94
CA SER A 14 -0.49 17.45 -27.89
C SER A 14 -1.19 17.85 -26.59
N LEU A 15 -2.37 18.47 -26.66
CA LEU A 15 -3.21 18.75 -25.49
C LEU A 15 -3.73 17.46 -24.84
N LEU A 16 -4.21 16.49 -25.62
CA LEU A 16 -4.66 15.19 -25.12
C LEU A 16 -3.51 14.37 -24.50
N ALA A 17 -2.33 14.39 -25.12
CA ALA A 17 -1.14 13.77 -24.54
C ALA A 17 -0.72 14.45 -23.22
N GLY A 18 -0.78 15.79 -23.16
CA GLY A 18 -0.49 16.55 -21.95
C GLY A 18 -1.47 16.24 -20.80
N LEU A 19 -2.77 16.12 -21.08
CA LEU A 19 -3.76 15.75 -20.06
C LEU A 19 -3.61 14.30 -19.56
N ALA A 20 -3.25 13.35 -20.42
CA ALA A 20 -3.06 11.96 -20.04
C ALA A 20 -1.88 11.75 -19.07
N LEU A 21 -0.86 12.61 -19.09
CA LEU A 21 0.24 12.56 -18.11
C LEU A 21 -0.17 13.08 -16.72
N THR A 22 -1.21 13.93 -16.64
CA THR A 22 -1.62 14.50 -15.34
C THR A 22 -2.48 13.56 -14.50
N SER A 23 -3.16 12.58 -15.10
CA SER A 23 -3.98 11.61 -14.36
C SER A 23 -3.15 10.59 -13.55
N ALA A 24 -1.89 10.35 -13.95
CA ALA A 24 -0.97 9.51 -13.17
C ALA A 24 -0.47 10.20 -11.89
N ALA A 25 -0.47 11.54 -11.85
CA ALA A 25 0.07 12.30 -10.72
C ALA A 25 -0.84 12.27 -9.47
N SER A 26 -2.14 12.04 -9.63
CA SER A 26 -3.10 12.03 -8.51
C SER A 26 -3.08 10.75 -7.67
N ALA A 27 -2.48 9.66 -8.16
CA ALA A 27 -2.36 8.39 -7.42
C ALA A 27 -1.05 8.29 -6.59
N VAL A 28 -0.04 9.09 -6.93
CA VAL A 28 1.29 9.09 -6.28
C VAL A 28 1.22 9.26 -4.75
N PRO A 29 0.39 10.17 -4.19
CA PRO A 29 0.31 10.30 -2.73
C PRO A 29 -0.21 9.05 -2.03
N ALA A 30 -1.18 8.33 -2.64
CA ALA A 30 -1.76 7.12 -2.08
C ALA A 30 -0.76 5.95 -2.10
N CYS A 31 0.04 5.82 -3.17
CA CYS A 31 1.11 4.83 -3.22
C CYS A 31 2.21 5.08 -2.18
N ILE A 32 2.60 6.35 -1.97
CA ILE A 32 3.59 6.72 -0.94
C ILE A 32 3.03 6.42 0.45
N GLU A 33 1.76 6.78 0.70
CA GLU A 33 1.08 6.45 1.95
C GLU A 33 1.03 4.94 2.19
N ALA A 34 0.69 4.16 1.16
CA ALA A 34 0.64 2.71 1.23
C ALA A 34 1.99 2.11 1.62
N GLN A 35 3.08 2.53 0.96
CA GLN A 35 4.42 2.08 1.29
C GLN A 35 4.82 2.44 2.73
N ARG A 36 4.51 3.66 3.18
CA ARG A 36 4.77 4.07 4.57
C ARG A 36 4.06 3.16 5.57
N LYS A 37 2.81 2.77 5.30
CA LYS A 37 2.04 1.85 6.17
C LYS A 37 2.66 0.46 6.21
N VAL A 38 3.21 -0.03 5.08
CA VAL A 38 3.98 -1.28 5.05
C VAL A 38 5.22 -1.19 5.93
N ASP A 39 5.96 -0.08 5.85
CA ASP A 39 7.18 0.12 6.63
C ASP A 39 6.87 0.19 8.14
N GLU A 40 5.79 0.87 8.53
CA GLU A 40 5.27 0.89 9.91
C GLU A 40 4.92 -0.52 10.40
N ALA A 41 4.17 -1.29 9.61
CA ALA A 41 3.83 -2.67 9.95
C ALA A 41 5.08 -3.55 10.13
N ASN A 42 6.09 -3.38 9.27
CA ASN A 42 7.35 -4.12 9.37
C ASN A 42 8.15 -3.77 10.64
N ALA A 43 8.14 -2.49 11.04
CA ALA A 43 8.73 -2.06 12.30
C ALA A 43 8.01 -2.68 13.51
N LEU A 44 6.68 -2.70 13.50
CA LEU A 44 5.87 -3.33 14.55
C LEU A 44 6.10 -4.86 14.62
N ARG A 45 6.26 -5.54 13.48
CA ARG A 45 6.64 -6.97 13.45
C ARG A 45 8.00 -7.23 14.06
N PHE A 46 8.94 -6.29 13.91
CA PHE A 46 10.21 -6.38 14.61
C PHE A 46 10.00 -6.20 16.12
N GLN A 47 9.23 -5.19 16.54
CA GLN A 47 8.89 -4.96 17.93
C GLN A 47 8.22 -6.17 18.59
N ALA A 48 7.18 -6.76 17.97
CA ALA A 48 6.50 -7.96 18.49
C ALA A 48 7.47 -9.12 18.73
N ARG A 49 8.46 -9.30 17.84
CA ARG A 49 9.51 -10.33 18.04
C ARG A 49 10.40 -10.03 19.23
N GLN A 50 10.69 -8.75 19.51
CA GLN A 50 11.45 -8.35 20.68
C GLN A 50 10.64 -8.55 21.96
N GLU A 51 9.35 -8.20 21.95
CA GLU A 51 8.45 -8.41 23.08
C GLU A 51 8.28 -9.90 23.41
N ALA A 52 8.18 -10.75 22.39
CA ALA A 52 8.12 -12.19 22.57
C ALA A 52 9.39 -12.75 23.24
N ARG A 53 10.57 -12.23 22.88
CA ARG A 53 11.85 -12.59 23.53
C ARG A 53 11.91 -12.16 24.98
N LEU A 54 11.22 -11.08 25.33
CA LEU A 54 11.10 -10.57 26.70
C LEU A 54 9.98 -11.28 27.49
N GLY A 55 9.21 -12.16 26.85
CA GLY A 55 8.08 -12.87 27.49
C GLY A 55 6.86 -11.98 27.73
N ASN A 56 6.76 -10.82 27.10
CA ASN A 56 5.63 -9.89 27.29
C ASN A 56 4.47 -10.25 26.34
N HIS A 57 3.75 -11.33 26.67
CA HIS A 57 2.72 -11.93 25.82
C HIS A 57 1.60 -10.96 25.43
N ASP A 58 1.00 -10.25 26.39
CA ASP A 58 -0.09 -9.30 26.11
C ASP A 58 0.36 -8.24 25.09
N ARG A 59 1.55 -7.68 25.28
CA ARG A 59 2.10 -6.67 24.39
C ARG A 59 2.41 -7.22 22.99
N VAL A 60 2.84 -8.49 22.90
CA VAL A 60 3.00 -9.16 21.60
C VAL A 60 1.66 -9.20 20.87
N CYS A 61 0.59 -9.56 21.55
CA CYS A 61 -0.73 -9.66 20.93
C CYS A 61 -1.24 -8.29 20.48
N ASP A 62 -1.13 -7.26 21.33
CA ASP A 62 -1.47 -5.88 20.98
C ASP A 62 -0.67 -5.39 19.75
N THR A 63 0.65 -5.64 19.74
CA THR A 63 1.51 -5.24 18.62
C THR A 63 1.16 -6.00 17.34
N LEU A 64 0.81 -7.30 17.42
CA LEU A 64 0.38 -8.08 16.26
C LEU A 64 -0.99 -7.64 15.73
N ASP A 65 -1.89 -7.15 16.58
CA ASP A 65 -3.15 -6.52 16.17
C ASP A 65 -2.87 -5.22 15.40
N GLU A 66 -2.00 -4.37 15.94
CA GLU A 66 -1.64 -3.11 15.25
C GLU A 66 -0.95 -3.38 13.89
N VAL A 67 -0.12 -4.42 13.77
CA VAL A 67 0.43 -4.85 12.46
C VAL A 67 -0.69 -5.15 11.47
N GLY A 68 -1.77 -5.80 11.91
CA GLY A 68 -2.92 -6.12 11.08
C GLY A 68 -3.58 -4.87 10.54
N ASP A 69 -3.88 -3.92 11.43
CA ASP A 69 -4.49 -2.65 11.09
C ASP A 69 -3.63 -1.86 10.08
N ARG A 70 -2.30 -1.83 10.27
CA ARG A 70 -1.39 -1.15 9.32
C ARG A 70 -1.35 -1.83 7.95
N TYR A 71 -1.42 -3.16 7.88
CA TYR A 71 -1.47 -3.86 6.60
C TYR A 71 -2.83 -3.69 5.89
N ASP A 72 -3.94 -3.65 6.62
CA ASP A 72 -5.24 -3.35 6.04
C ASP A 72 -5.28 -1.91 5.51
N ASP A 73 -4.78 -0.93 6.28
CA ASP A 73 -4.60 0.47 5.82
C ASP A 73 -3.74 0.55 4.54
N ALA A 74 -2.63 -0.19 4.50
CA ALA A 74 -1.74 -0.23 3.35
C ALA A 74 -2.43 -0.83 2.11
N ARG A 75 -3.19 -1.91 2.29
CA ARG A 75 -3.93 -2.55 1.21
C ARG A 75 -4.94 -1.58 0.61
N ASP A 76 -5.73 -0.94 1.44
CA ASP A 76 -6.75 0.01 1.00
C ASP A 76 -6.11 1.23 0.30
N ALA A 77 -4.91 1.63 0.71
CA ALA A 77 -4.13 2.67 0.02
C ALA A 77 -3.56 2.22 -1.34
N PHE A 78 -3.04 0.99 -1.46
CA PHE A 78 -2.61 0.43 -2.75
C PHE A 78 -3.77 0.22 -3.72
N GLU A 79 -4.92 -0.24 -3.23
CA GLU A 79 -6.14 -0.38 -4.05
C GLU A 79 -6.60 0.98 -4.60
N ARG A 80 -6.56 2.05 -3.79
CA ARG A 80 -6.81 3.42 -4.25
C ARG A 80 -5.76 3.93 -5.26
N CYS A 81 -4.51 3.49 -5.12
CA CYS A 81 -3.44 3.89 -6.05
C CYS A 81 -3.49 3.13 -7.39
N GLY A 82 -4.19 1.99 -7.46
CA GLY A 82 -4.26 1.15 -8.67
C GLY A 82 -3.17 0.08 -8.77
N GLU A 83 -2.41 -0.15 -7.71
CA GLU A 83 -1.34 -1.17 -7.63
C GLU A 83 -1.87 -2.50 -7.07
N GLY A 84 -2.77 -3.13 -7.84
CA GLY A 84 -3.46 -4.35 -7.42
C GLY A 84 -2.55 -5.55 -7.15
N VAL A 85 -1.35 -5.61 -7.74
CA VAL A 85 -0.38 -6.70 -7.50
C VAL A 85 0.22 -6.61 -6.09
N VAL A 86 0.58 -5.40 -5.64
CA VAL A 86 1.11 -5.19 -4.28
C VAL A 86 0.07 -5.49 -3.22
N ALA A 87 -1.21 -5.23 -3.50
CA ALA A 87 -2.31 -5.64 -2.64
C ALA A 87 -2.42 -7.18 -2.49
N ILE A 88 -1.95 -7.98 -3.45
CA ILE A 88 -1.90 -9.45 -3.33
C ILE A 88 -0.80 -9.89 -2.35
N ASP A 89 0.38 -9.26 -2.41
CA ASP A 89 1.47 -9.56 -1.47
C ASP A 89 1.04 -9.26 -0.03
N LEU A 90 0.29 -8.18 0.20
CA LEU A 90 -0.29 -7.87 1.50
C LEU A 90 -1.29 -8.93 2.00
N ARG A 91 -2.06 -9.59 1.12
CA ARG A 91 -2.91 -10.71 1.53
C ARG A 91 -2.08 -11.91 2.00
N SER A 92 -0.92 -12.13 1.39
CA SER A 92 0.04 -13.13 1.84
C SER A 92 0.60 -12.77 3.22
N GLU A 93 0.99 -11.52 3.43
CA GLU A 93 1.47 -11.02 4.73
C GLU A 93 0.39 -11.13 5.83
N LEU A 94 -0.87 -10.79 5.54
CA LEU A 94 -1.99 -10.96 6.46
C LEU A 94 -2.27 -12.44 6.80
N ARG A 95 -1.97 -13.37 5.89
CA ARG A 95 -2.00 -14.81 6.19
C ARG A 95 -0.84 -15.20 7.10
N GLY A 96 0.37 -14.68 6.84
CA GLY A 96 1.53 -14.86 7.72
C GLY A 96 1.31 -14.30 9.12
N LEU A 97 0.63 -13.16 9.24
CA LEU A 97 0.24 -12.56 10.50
C LEU A 97 -0.72 -13.44 11.29
N ARG A 98 -1.75 -14.02 10.64
CA ARG A 98 -2.66 -14.98 11.29
C ARG A 98 -1.92 -16.19 11.86
N ILE A 99 -0.91 -16.69 11.16
CA ILE A 99 -0.06 -17.77 11.66
C ILE A 99 0.74 -17.29 12.89
N ALA A 100 1.30 -16.08 12.85
CA ALA A 100 2.03 -15.51 13.98
C ALA A 100 1.14 -15.30 15.23
N LYS A 101 -0.09 -14.80 15.06
CA LYS A 101 -1.07 -14.66 16.15
C LYS A 101 -1.40 -16.02 16.77
N LYS A 102 -1.63 -17.05 15.94
CA LYS A 102 -1.88 -18.41 16.41
C LYS A 102 -0.69 -19.02 17.17
N ILE A 103 0.54 -18.80 16.70
CA ILE A 103 1.76 -19.27 17.41
C ILE A 103 1.84 -18.63 18.80
N ASN A 104 1.51 -17.34 18.89
CA ASN A 104 1.51 -16.60 20.15
C ASN A 104 0.21 -16.74 20.94
N ARG A 105 -0.79 -17.51 20.48
CA ARG A 105 -2.10 -17.65 21.14
C ARG A 105 -2.81 -16.32 21.41
N CYS A 106 -2.77 -15.42 20.44
CA CYS A 106 -3.46 -14.13 20.45
C CYS A 106 -4.85 -14.24 19.80
N ASP A 107 -5.57 -15.32 20.10
CA ASP A 107 -6.84 -15.70 19.44
C ASP A 107 -7.93 -14.63 19.64
#